data_AF-A0A4Q3CFL4-F1
#
_entry.id   AF-A0A4Q3CFL4-F1
#
_cell.length_a   1.000
_cell.length_b   1.000
_cell.length_c   1.000
_cell.angle_alpha   90.00
_cell.angle_beta   90.00
_cell.angle_gamma   90.00
#
_symmetry.space_group_name_H-M   'P 1'
#
loop_
_entity.id
_entity.type
_entity.pdbx_description
1 polymer ?
#
loop_
_entity_poly.entity_id
_entity_poly.type
_entity_poly.pdbx_seq_one_letter_code
_entity_poly.pdbx_strand_id
1 'polypeptide(L)'
;MCVTAGCAKVAHHTVLTLVTEHHLYVIKSFAAILKGIIQVLNQLPDKFKVIAVCDVLDFRLEETKKESKDANFTTYKDHRRLLDNKDVDAVVVAVPLNMHYTIAVDTLNANKHLYLEKTMTYDIPQALELVKLVKSKPKQVVQVGHQYRYSPLYYRVKEMINKGYLGDINQIDCRWDRNGNWRRPVPSPELERQINWRMYKQY
;
A
#
# COMPACT_ATOMS: atom_id res chain seq x y z
N MET A 1 -25.93 36.08 3.29
CA MET A 1 -26.37 34.77 3.82
C MET A 1 -25.12 33.91 3.92
N CYS A 2 -24.38 33.88 5.03
CA CYS A 2 -24.67 33.12 6.27
C CYS A 2 -25.31 31.77 5.92
N VAL A 3 -24.66 30.63 6.17
CA VAL A 3 -24.47 30.12 7.55
C VAL A 3 -23.06 29.56 7.78
N THR A 4 -22.39 30.16 8.77
CA THR A 4 -21.32 29.55 9.56
C THR A 4 -21.88 28.45 10.46
N ALA A 5 -21.32 27.24 10.36
CA ALA A 5 -21.24 26.29 11.48
C ALA A 5 -19.77 25.83 11.50
N GLY A 6 -18.95 26.10 12.52
CA GLY A 6 -19.29 26.02 13.94
C GLY A 6 -18.62 24.78 14.51
N CYS A 7 -17.32 24.91 14.78
CA CYS A 7 -16.54 24.20 15.79
C CYS A 7 -16.74 22.68 15.99
N ALA A 8 -15.71 21.91 15.64
CA ALA A 8 -15.25 20.85 16.53
C ALA A 8 -13.72 20.87 16.56
N LYS A 9 -13.18 21.52 17.58
CA LYS A 9 -11.84 21.21 18.09
C LYS A 9 -11.81 19.71 18.37
N VAL A 10 -11.06 18.93 17.61
CA VAL A 10 -10.67 17.60 18.08
C VAL A 10 -9.37 17.79 18.84
N ALA A 11 -9.55 17.92 20.14
CA ALA A 11 -8.51 17.97 21.14
C ALA A 11 -7.60 16.74 21.05
N HIS A 12 -6.36 16.95 21.50
CA HIS A 12 -5.48 15.90 21.98
C HIS A 12 -6.23 14.94 22.92
N HIS A 13 -6.51 13.71 22.45
CA HIS A 13 -6.48 12.47 23.23
C HIS A 13 -6.55 11.28 22.27
N THR A 14 -5.41 10.62 22.13
CA THR A 14 -5.24 9.16 22.16
C THR A 14 -6.47 8.32 21.84
N VAL A 15 -6.46 7.65 20.68
CA VAL A 15 -6.64 6.19 20.69
C VAL A 15 -5.51 5.60 19.87
N LEU A 16 -4.37 5.50 20.53
CA LEU A 16 -3.38 4.48 20.25
C LEU A 16 -4.06 3.13 20.59
N THR A 17 -4.86 2.57 19.68
CA THR A 17 -5.25 1.16 19.84
C THR A 17 -4.05 0.34 19.37
N LEU A 18 -3.07 0.21 20.27
CA LEU A 18 -2.20 -0.96 20.26
C LEU A 18 -3.10 -2.16 20.59
N VAL A 19 -3.59 -2.83 19.55
CA VAL A 19 -3.89 -4.25 19.68
C VAL A 19 -2.63 -4.97 19.22
N THR A 20 -1.99 -5.61 20.19
CA THR A 20 -0.89 -6.55 20.03
C THR A 20 -1.28 -7.67 19.06
N GLU A 21 -0.34 -8.10 18.22
CA GLU A 21 -0.45 -9.19 17.23
C GLU A 21 -1.35 -8.89 16.01
N HIS A 22 -0.85 -8.17 15.00
CA HIS A 22 -1.49 -8.16 13.68
C HIS A 22 -0.84 -9.19 12.75
N HIS A 23 -1.64 -10.15 12.28
CA HIS A 23 -1.26 -11.06 11.22
C HIS A 23 -1.43 -10.34 9.88
N LEU A 24 -0.32 -9.76 9.42
CA LEU A 24 -0.25 -8.97 8.20
C LEU A 24 0.11 -9.88 7.03
N TYR A 25 -0.38 -9.55 5.84
CA TYR A 25 0.01 -10.26 4.63
C TYR A 25 0.38 -9.31 3.50
N VAL A 26 0.99 -9.87 2.45
CA VAL A 26 1.27 -9.11 1.24
C VAL A 26 0.87 -9.86 -0.05
N ILE A 27 0.07 -9.19 -0.89
CA ILE A 27 -0.24 -9.57 -2.27
C ILE A 27 0.71 -8.82 -3.22
N LYS A 28 1.46 -9.57 -4.04
CA LYS A 28 2.58 -9.11 -4.87
C LYS A 28 2.26 -9.22 -6.36
N SER A 29 2.73 -8.24 -7.12
CA SER A 29 3.28 -8.46 -8.47
C SER A 29 4.41 -7.48 -8.83
N PHE A 30 5.10 -6.91 -7.82
CA PHE A 30 6.34 -6.14 -8.02
C PHE A 30 7.46 -6.55 -7.04
N ALA A 31 8.59 -7.04 -7.58
CA ALA A 31 9.65 -7.69 -6.79
C ALA A 31 10.39 -6.79 -5.79
N ALA A 32 10.65 -5.52 -6.13
CA ALA A 32 11.48 -4.65 -5.29
C ALA A 32 10.74 -4.04 -4.09
N ILE A 33 9.45 -3.72 -4.24
CA ILE A 33 8.67 -3.05 -3.18
C ILE A 33 8.30 -4.04 -2.08
N LEU A 34 7.90 -5.26 -2.46
CA LEU A 34 7.57 -6.29 -1.48
C LEU A 34 8.73 -6.57 -0.53
N LYS A 35 9.93 -6.76 -1.09
CA LYS A 35 11.12 -7.04 -0.30
C LYS A 35 11.34 -5.98 0.76
N GLY A 36 11.28 -4.70 0.38
CA GLY A 36 11.41 -3.59 1.32
C GLY A 36 10.32 -3.61 2.39
N ILE A 37 9.07 -3.89 2.01
CA ILE A 37 7.96 -3.97 2.97
C ILE A 37 8.16 -5.14 3.94
N ILE A 38 8.36 -6.37 3.46
CA ILE A 38 8.59 -7.55 4.33
C ILE A 38 9.76 -7.31 5.27
N GLN A 39 10.86 -6.73 4.79
CA GLN A 39 12.00 -6.41 5.65
C GLN A 39 11.64 -5.42 6.78
N VAL A 40 10.84 -4.38 6.48
CA VAL A 40 10.36 -3.43 7.49
C VAL A 40 9.39 -4.10 8.47
N LEU A 41 8.50 -4.96 7.98
CA LEU A 41 7.56 -5.71 8.83
C LEU A 41 8.28 -6.66 9.77
N ASN A 42 9.30 -7.35 9.28
CA ASN A 42 10.13 -8.26 10.07
C ASN A 42 10.99 -7.53 11.14
N GLN A 43 11.16 -6.21 11.03
CA GLN A 43 11.78 -5.40 12.10
C GLN A 43 10.81 -5.05 13.22
N LEU A 44 9.52 -5.36 13.04
CA LEU A 44 8.44 -5.10 14.00
C LEU A 44 7.69 -6.40 14.33
N PRO A 45 8.38 -7.48 14.77
CA PRO A 45 7.77 -8.80 14.96
C PRO A 45 6.67 -8.81 16.02
N ASP A 46 6.75 -7.94 17.03
CA ASP A 46 5.72 -7.80 18.07
C ASP A 46 4.42 -7.15 17.56
N LYS A 47 4.47 -6.54 16.36
CA LYS A 47 3.34 -5.86 15.74
C LYS A 47 2.82 -6.61 14.53
N PHE A 48 3.71 -7.15 13.70
CA PHE A 48 3.38 -7.73 12.42
C PHE A 48 4.01 -9.10 12.25
N LYS A 49 3.19 -10.07 11.86
CA LYS A 49 3.64 -11.38 11.41
C LYS A 49 3.18 -11.64 9.98
N VAL A 50 4.13 -11.88 9.08
CA VAL A 50 3.82 -12.26 7.68
C VAL A 50 3.44 -13.73 7.64
N ILE A 51 2.15 -14.03 7.45
CA ILE A 51 1.63 -15.41 7.42
C ILE A 51 1.25 -15.90 6.01
N ALA A 52 1.12 -14.99 5.05
CA ALA A 52 0.71 -15.32 3.68
C ALA A 52 1.36 -14.42 2.64
N VAL A 53 1.68 -15.00 1.48
CA VAL A 53 2.19 -14.29 0.29
C VAL A 53 1.44 -14.76 -0.94
N CYS A 54 1.03 -13.84 -1.81
CA CYS A 54 0.37 -14.17 -3.08
C CYS A 54 1.12 -13.57 -4.27
N ASP A 55 1.46 -14.37 -5.28
CA ASP A 55 1.95 -13.91 -6.59
C ASP A 55 1.63 -14.97 -7.66
N VAL A 56 1.35 -14.54 -8.89
CA VAL A 56 1.10 -15.42 -10.04
C VAL A 56 2.38 -16.01 -10.62
N LEU A 57 3.56 -15.47 -10.29
CA LEU A 57 4.86 -15.90 -10.77
C LEU A 57 5.61 -16.73 -9.73
N ASP A 58 5.89 -18.00 -10.03
CA ASP A 58 6.53 -18.92 -9.08
C ASP A 58 7.92 -18.46 -8.64
N PHE A 59 8.74 -17.94 -9.56
CA PHE A 59 10.08 -17.47 -9.21
C PHE A 59 10.06 -16.35 -8.15
N ARG A 60 9.02 -15.50 -8.15
CA ARG A 60 8.87 -14.43 -7.14
C ARG A 60 8.47 -14.96 -5.77
N LEU A 61 7.71 -16.05 -5.72
CA LEU A 61 7.37 -16.73 -4.47
C LEU A 61 8.62 -17.40 -3.90
N GLU A 62 9.40 -18.08 -4.74
CA GLU A 62 10.65 -18.73 -4.35
C GLU A 62 11.72 -17.73 -3.89
N GLU A 63 11.87 -16.58 -4.57
CA GLU A 63 12.71 -15.48 -4.10
C GLU A 63 12.27 -14.99 -2.71
N THR A 64 10.97 -14.82 -2.49
CA THR A 64 10.44 -14.33 -1.21
C THR A 64 10.70 -15.34 -0.08
N LYS A 65 10.59 -16.64 -0.35
CA LYS A 65 10.92 -17.71 0.61
C LYS A 65 12.40 -17.69 0.99
N LYS A 66 13.31 -17.50 0.02
CA LYS A 66 14.76 -17.45 0.27
C LYS A 66 15.16 -16.24 1.12
N GLU A 67 14.47 -15.12 0.95
CA GLU A 67 14.80 -13.87 1.64
C GLU A 67 14.17 -13.75 3.03
N SER A 68 13.08 -14.48 3.29
CA SER A 68 12.46 -14.51 4.62
C SER A 68 13.19 -15.48 5.52
N LYS A 69 13.82 -14.96 6.59
CA LYS A 69 14.49 -15.78 7.61
C LYS A 69 13.52 -16.74 8.30
N ASP A 70 12.25 -16.35 8.41
CA ASP A 70 11.13 -17.18 8.81
C ASP A 70 10.28 -17.49 7.58
N ALA A 71 10.46 -18.67 6.99
CA ALA A 71 9.71 -19.13 5.82
C ALA A 71 8.31 -19.69 6.17
N ASN A 72 7.80 -19.42 7.38
CA ASN A 72 6.53 -19.95 7.89
C ASN A 72 5.32 -19.15 7.39
N PHE A 73 5.23 -18.89 6.09
CA PHE A 73 4.07 -18.29 5.44
C PHE A 73 3.51 -19.19 4.35
N THR A 74 2.19 -19.17 4.19
CA THR A 74 1.49 -19.88 3.12
C THR A 74 1.58 -19.09 1.81
N THR A 75 1.88 -19.77 0.71
CA THR A 75 1.89 -19.14 -0.62
C THR A 75 0.60 -19.39 -1.38
N TYR A 76 0.10 -18.35 -2.05
CA TYR A 76 -1.10 -18.39 -2.88
C TYR A 76 -0.78 -17.94 -4.31
N LYS A 77 -1.52 -18.51 -5.27
CA LYS A 77 -1.47 -18.09 -6.69
C LYS A 77 -2.65 -17.19 -7.08
N ASP A 78 -3.66 -17.12 -6.23
CA ASP A 78 -4.90 -16.36 -6.42
C ASP A 78 -5.18 -15.58 -5.14
N HIS A 79 -5.35 -14.26 -5.25
CA HIS A 79 -5.57 -13.41 -4.08
C HIS A 79 -6.90 -13.70 -3.39
N ARG A 80 -7.91 -14.22 -4.11
CA ARG A 80 -9.21 -14.56 -3.53
C ARG A 80 -9.08 -15.69 -2.51
N ARG A 81 -8.26 -16.70 -2.81
CA ARG A 81 -7.96 -17.79 -1.88
C ARG A 81 -7.18 -17.31 -0.66
N LEU A 82 -6.33 -16.30 -0.82
CA LEU A 82 -5.66 -15.66 0.31
C LEU A 82 -6.68 -14.91 1.18
N LEU A 83 -7.63 -14.20 0.56
CA LEU A 83 -8.68 -13.45 1.26
C LEU A 83 -9.64 -14.34 2.06
N ASP A 84 -9.83 -15.58 1.62
CA ASP A 84 -10.61 -16.60 2.36
C ASP A 84 -9.92 -17.06 3.66
N ASN A 85 -8.62 -16.77 3.83
CA ASN A 85 -7.89 -17.11 5.05
C ASN A 85 -8.40 -16.25 6.23
N LYS A 86 -8.89 -16.91 7.28
CA LYS A 86 -9.45 -16.25 8.46
C LYS A 86 -8.39 -15.69 9.38
N ASP A 87 -7.19 -16.25 9.37
CA ASP A 87 -6.05 -15.84 10.22
C ASP A 87 -5.38 -14.56 9.72
N VAL A 88 -5.80 -14.08 8.55
CA VAL A 88 -5.29 -12.87 7.90
C VAL A 88 -6.08 -11.66 8.39
N ASP A 89 -5.41 -10.63 8.94
CA ASP A 89 -6.08 -9.40 9.40
C ASP A 89 -6.01 -8.28 8.37
N ALA A 90 -4.82 -8.10 7.77
CA ALA A 90 -4.47 -6.91 7.02
C ALA A 90 -3.66 -7.21 5.77
N VAL A 91 -3.96 -6.50 4.69
CA VAL A 91 -3.52 -6.70 3.31
C VAL A 91 -2.53 -5.64 2.91
N VAL A 92 -1.37 -6.01 2.39
CA VAL A 92 -0.54 -5.09 1.62
C VAL A 92 -0.71 -5.43 0.13
N VAL A 93 -1.12 -4.48 -0.69
CA VAL A 93 -1.29 -4.66 -2.15
C VAL A 93 -0.19 -3.90 -2.88
N ALA A 94 0.71 -4.64 -3.52
CA ALA A 94 1.82 -4.12 -4.32
C ALA A 94 1.90 -4.83 -5.68
N VAL A 95 0.87 -4.59 -6.50
CA VAL A 95 0.60 -5.27 -7.79
C VAL A 95 0.69 -4.27 -8.95
N PRO A 96 0.62 -4.72 -10.22
CA PRO A 96 0.40 -3.85 -11.36
C PRO A 96 -0.83 -2.96 -11.19
N LEU A 97 -0.74 -1.72 -11.66
CA LEU A 97 -1.75 -0.68 -11.41
C LEU A 97 -3.16 -1.12 -11.84
N ASN A 98 -3.28 -1.82 -12.96
CA ASN A 98 -4.55 -2.31 -13.47
C ASN A 98 -5.28 -3.28 -12.53
N MET A 99 -4.57 -3.91 -11.58
CA MET A 99 -5.18 -4.80 -10.59
C MET A 99 -5.43 -4.15 -9.24
N HIS A 100 -4.94 -2.92 -9.00
CA HIS A 100 -5.07 -2.25 -7.71
C HIS A 100 -6.54 -2.11 -7.29
N TYR A 101 -7.39 -1.62 -8.19
CA TYR A 101 -8.80 -1.39 -7.90
C TYR A 101 -9.53 -2.68 -7.51
N THR A 102 -9.46 -3.71 -8.37
CA THR A 102 -10.13 -4.99 -8.14
C THR A 102 -9.69 -5.63 -6.83
N ILE A 103 -8.38 -5.71 -6.57
CA ILE A 103 -7.86 -6.35 -5.35
C ILE A 103 -8.21 -5.53 -4.10
N ALA A 104 -8.23 -4.20 -4.20
CA ALA A 104 -8.65 -3.33 -3.10
C ALA A 104 -10.13 -3.54 -2.75
N VAL A 105 -11.00 -3.63 -3.75
CA VAL A 105 -12.44 -3.91 -3.56
C VAL A 105 -12.63 -5.29 -2.93
N ASP A 106 -11.99 -6.33 -3.48
CA ASP A 106 -12.07 -7.71 -2.97
C ASP A 106 -11.60 -7.79 -1.51
N THR A 107 -10.50 -7.11 -1.21
CA THR A 107 -9.95 -6.98 0.14
C THR A 107 -10.95 -6.42 1.15
N LEU A 108 -11.57 -5.28 0.81
CA LEU A 108 -12.51 -4.61 1.71
C LEU A 108 -13.82 -5.39 1.84
N ASN A 109 -14.24 -6.08 0.79
CA ASN A 109 -15.38 -6.98 0.82
C ASN A 109 -15.13 -8.22 1.67
N ALA A 110 -13.90 -8.73 1.70
CA ALA A 110 -13.45 -9.77 2.62
C ALA A 110 -13.24 -9.27 4.07
N ASN A 111 -13.59 -8.01 4.34
CA ASN A 111 -13.52 -7.35 5.65
C ASN A 111 -12.10 -7.25 6.25
N LYS A 112 -11.06 -7.22 5.41
CA LYS A 112 -9.65 -7.09 5.83
C LYS A 112 -9.18 -5.64 5.80
N HIS A 113 -8.21 -5.26 6.66
CA HIS A 113 -7.58 -3.94 6.61
C HIS A 113 -6.69 -3.81 5.36
N LEU A 114 -6.60 -2.65 4.72
CA LEU A 114 -5.90 -2.48 3.45
C LEU A 114 -4.78 -1.44 3.53
N TYR A 115 -3.56 -1.85 3.20
CA TYR A 115 -2.49 -0.99 2.74
C TYR A 115 -2.35 -1.17 1.23
N LEU A 116 -2.62 -0.11 0.46
CA LEU A 116 -2.59 -0.12 -1.00
C LEU A 116 -1.42 0.74 -1.49
N GLU A 117 -0.47 0.16 -2.21
CA GLU A 117 0.62 0.96 -2.78
C GLU A 117 0.11 2.03 -3.73
N LYS A 118 0.91 3.07 -3.92
CA LYS A 118 0.60 4.11 -4.91
C LYS A 118 0.99 3.63 -6.31
N THR A 119 0.24 3.97 -7.35
CA THR A 119 -0.98 4.80 -7.39
C THR A 119 -2.24 4.03 -6.98
N MET A 120 -3.20 4.70 -6.34
CA MET A 120 -4.37 4.04 -5.73
C MET A 120 -5.24 3.29 -6.76
N THR A 121 -5.58 3.94 -7.87
CA THR A 121 -6.38 3.37 -8.97
C THR A 121 -5.85 3.90 -10.30
N TYR A 122 -6.32 3.33 -11.42
CA TYR A 122 -5.95 3.78 -12.76
C TYR A 122 -6.68 5.08 -13.15
N ASP A 123 -7.98 5.17 -12.83
CA ASP A 123 -8.82 6.31 -13.17
C ASP A 123 -9.56 6.91 -11.96
N ILE A 124 -10.16 8.09 -12.18
CA ILE A 124 -10.91 8.86 -11.18
C ILE A 124 -12.22 8.16 -10.77
N PRO A 125 -13.05 7.62 -11.69
CA PRO A 125 -14.25 6.87 -11.30
C PRO A 125 -13.97 5.74 -10.31
N GLN A 126 -12.96 4.90 -10.57
CA GLN A 126 -12.51 3.84 -9.66
C GLN A 126 -12.09 4.42 -8.30
N ALA A 127 -11.37 5.55 -8.29
CA ALA A 127 -10.96 6.20 -7.05
C ALA A 127 -12.18 6.63 -6.20
N LEU A 128 -13.17 7.26 -6.83
CA LEU A 128 -14.37 7.74 -6.15
C LEU A 128 -15.22 6.58 -5.63
N GLU A 129 -15.34 5.50 -6.40
CA GLU A 129 -16.04 4.29 -5.98
C GLU A 129 -15.33 3.61 -4.79
N LEU A 130 -14.01 3.46 -4.87
CA LEU A 130 -13.23 2.90 -3.77
C LEU A 130 -13.37 3.75 -2.50
N VAL A 131 -13.34 5.08 -2.60
CA VAL A 131 -13.57 5.96 -1.44
C VAL A 131 -14.96 5.76 -0.83
N LYS A 132 -16.00 5.57 -1.65
CA LYS A 132 -17.36 5.26 -1.14
C LYS A 132 -17.37 3.91 -0.42
N LEU A 133 -16.72 2.89 -0.99
CA LEU A 133 -16.61 1.57 -0.37
C LEU A 133 -15.89 1.64 0.98
N VAL A 134 -14.74 2.33 1.05
CA VAL A 134 -14.01 2.53 2.31
C VAL A 134 -14.89 3.19 3.37
N LYS A 135 -15.64 4.24 3.00
CA LYS A 135 -16.57 4.91 3.93
C LYS A 135 -17.69 4.00 4.42
N SER A 136 -18.13 3.04 3.61
CA SER A 136 -19.14 2.04 4.01
C SER A 136 -18.59 0.93 4.92
N LYS A 137 -17.27 0.89 5.13
CA LYS A 137 -16.53 -0.16 5.85
C LYS A 137 -15.78 0.43 7.07
N PRO A 138 -16.48 1.00 8.08
CA PRO A 138 -15.85 1.76 9.16
C PRO A 138 -14.96 0.95 10.10
N LYS A 139 -15.03 -0.39 10.05
CA LYS A 139 -14.16 -1.29 10.82
C LYS A 139 -12.81 -1.52 10.14
N GLN A 140 -12.73 -1.32 8.82
CA GLN A 140 -11.53 -1.52 8.04
C GLN A 140 -10.70 -0.24 8.03
N VAL A 141 -9.39 -0.40 8.21
CA VAL A 141 -8.42 0.69 8.08
C VAL A 141 -7.87 0.61 6.68
N VAL A 142 -7.87 1.74 5.97
CA VAL A 142 -7.32 1.83 4.63
C VAL A 142 -6.25 2.90 4.56
N GLN A 143 -5.08 2.52 4.07
CA GLN A 143 -3.93 3.40 3.91
C GLN A 143 -3.38 3.28 2.50
N VAL A 144 -3.16 4.41 1.83
CA VAL A 144 -2.43 4.45 0.57
C VAL A 144 -0.94 4.69 0.85
N GLY A 145 -0.07 3.95 0.16
CA GLY A 145 1.39 3.96 0.30
C GLY A 145 2.08 5.25 -0.16
N HIS A 146 1.70 6.39 0.42
CA HIS A 146 2.37 7.67 0.21
C HIS A 146 3.54 7.84 1.19
N GLN A 147 4.61 7.07 0.98
CA GLN A 147 5.70 6.93 1.95
C GLN A 147 6.39 8.25 2.32
N TYR A 148 6.42 9.24 1.42
CA TYR A 148 7.00 10.55 1.73
C TYR A 148 6.25 11.33 2.79
N ARG A 149 4.97 11.01 3.06
CA ARG A 149 4.24 11.58 4.20
C ARG A 149 4.81 11.14 5.55
N TYR A 150 5.67 10.12 5.58
CA TYR A 150 6.33 9.64 6.79
C TYR A 150 7.79 10.12 6.92
N SER A 151 8.30 10.88 5.95
CA SER A 151 9.67 11.38 6.02
C SER A 151 9.81 12.47 7.11
N PRO A 152 10.78 12.36 8.04
CA PRO A 152 11.07 13.41 9.01
C PRO A 152 11.31 14.77 8.37
N LEU A 153 11.91 14.80 7.16
CA LEU A 153 12.14 16.01 6.39
C LEU A 153 10.81 16.75 6.10
N TYR A 154 9.84 16.04 5.50
CA TYR A 154 8.56 16.66 5.13
C TYR A 154 7.72 17.02 6.36
N TYR A 155 7.82 16.23 7.44
CA TYR A 155 7.22 16.61 8.72
C TYR A 155 7.76 17.94 9.25
N ARG A 156 9.08 18.11 9.23
CA ARG A 156 9.74 19.33 9.70
C ARG A 156 9.38 20.53 8.84
N VAL A 157 9.38 20.39 7.51
CA VAL A 157 8.96 21.45 6.59
C VAL A 157 7.52 21.87 6.87
N LYS A 158 6.59 20.91 7.01
CA LYS A 158 5.19 21.19 7.35
C LYS A 158 5.06 21.92 8.68
N GLU A 159 5.81 21.50 9.70
CA GLU A 159 5.82 22.15 11.01
C GLU A 159 6.29 23.61 10.93
N MET A 160 7.34 23.89 10.16
CA MET A 160 7.87 25.25 9.96
C MET A 160 6.85 26.15 9.26
N ILE A 161 6.18 25.64 8.23
CA ILE A 161 5.08 26.34 7.55
C ILE A 161 3.96 26.68 8.56
N ASN A 162 3.50 25.68 9.33
CA ASN A 162 2.41 25.86 10.29
C ASN A 162 2.74 26.85 11.41
N LYS A 163 4.03 26.95 11.79
CA LYS A 163 4.52 27.91 12.79
C LYS A 163 4.75 29.32 12.22
N GLY A 164 4.51 29.52 10.92
CA GLY A 164 4.68 30.82 10.26
C GLY A 164 6.13 31.21 10.00
N TYR A 165 7.10 30.29 10.12
CA TYR A 165 8.52 30.61 9.91
C TYR A 165 8.84 31.16 8.52
N LEU A 166 8.05 30.78 7.52
CA LEU A 166 8.26 31.17 6.12
C LEU A 166 7.33 32.33 5.69
N GLY A 167 6.46 32.82 6.58
CA GLY A 167 5.36 33.71 6.19
C GLY A 167 4.39 33.04 5.23
N ASP A 168 3.81 33.83 4.33
CA ASP A 168 2.92 33.33 3.28
C ASP A 168 3.72 32.65 2.16
N ILE A 169 3.30 31.43 1.80
CA ILE A 169 3.95 30.65 0.75
C ILE A 169 3.51 31.17 -0.61
N ASN A 170 4.43 31.86 -1.30
CA ASN A 170 4.16 32.43 -2.62
C ASN A 170 4.42 31.45 -3.78
N GLN A 171 5.41 30.56 -3.65
CA GLN A 171 5.78 29.63 -4.71
C GLN A 171 6.41 28.34 -4.14
N ILE A 172 6.14 27.21 -4.79
CA ILE A 172 6.79 25.93 -4.54
C ILE A 172 7.34 25.45 -5.87
N ASP A 173 8.65 25.15 -5.91
CA ASP A 173 9.28 24.46 -7.03
C ASP A 173 9.66 23.03 -6.59
N CYS A 174 9.40 22.07 -7.46
CA CYS A 174 9.57 20.64 -7.18
C CYS A 174 10.10 19.94 -8.42
N ARG A 175 11.28 19.34 -8.27
CA ARG A 175 11.94 18.60 -9.35
C ARG A 175 12.20 17.15 -8.93
N TRP A 176 11.86 16.22 -9.82
CA TRP A 176 12.10 14.79 -9.62
C TRP A 176 12.68 14.16 -10.89
N ASP A 177 14.00 14.10 -10.97
CA ASP A 177 14.71 13.51 -12.10
C ASP A 177 14.86 11.99 -11.93
N ARG A 178 14.65 11.23 -13.00
CA ARG A 178 14.85 9.76 -13.03
C ARG A 178 15.70 9.37 -14.24
N ASN A 179 16.92 8.91 -14.01
CA ASN A 179 17.81 8.39 -15.05
C ASN A 179 17.72 6.87 -15.18
N GLY A 180 16.54 6.35 -15.56
CA GLY A 180 16.35 4.90 -15.68
C GLY A 180 15.33 4.48 -16.74
N ASN A 181 15.58 3.33 -17.36
CA ASN A 181 14.61 2.68 -18.24
C ASN A 181 13.53 1.99 -17.41
N TRP A 182 12.28 2.10 -17.85
CA TRP A 182 11.15 1.41 -17.23
C TRP A 182 11.16 -0.10 -17.53
N ARG A 183 11.84 -0.55 -18.58
CA ARG A 183 11.96 -1.98 -18.89
C ARG A 183 12.81 -2.71 -17.84
N ARG A 184 12.35 -3.91 -17.47
CA ARG A 184 13.05 -4.84 -16.57
C ARG A 184 13.48 -6.09 -17.35
N PRO A 185 14.59 -6.74 -16.95
CA PRO A 185 14.98 -8.02 -17.53
C PRO A 185 13.89 -9.06 -17.26
N VAL A 186 13.65 -9.93 -18.24
CA VAL A 186 12.68 -11.02 -18.17
C VAL A 186 13.41 -12.37 -18.22
N PRO A 187 13.08 -13.34 -17.34
CA PRO A 187 13.71 -14.65 -17.35
C PRO A 187 13.42 -15.46 -18.62
N SER A 188 12.25 -15.24 -19.23
CA SER A 188 11.84 -15.87 -20.48
C SER A 188 10.91 -14.94 -21.27
N PRO A 189 10.81 -15.08 -22.62
CA PRO A 189 10.00 -14.19 -23.47
C PRO A 189 8.51 -14.17 -23.10
N GLU A 190 7.96 -15.26 -22.58
CA GLU A 190 6.55 -15.41 -22.24
C GLU A 190 6.15 -14.50 -21.07
N LEU A 191 7.12 -14.13 -20.22
CA LEU A 191 6.93 -13.27 -19.06
C LEU A 191 7.02 -11.77 -19.37
N GLU A 192 7.36 -11.39 -20.60
CA GLU A 192 7.58 -9.99 -21.00
C GLU A 192 6.39 -9.11 -20.64
N ARG A 193 5.18 -9.49 -21.06
CA ARG A 193 3.98 -8.68 -20.80
C ARG A 193 3.61 -8.64 -19.32
N GLN A 194 3.90 -9.69 -18.55
CA GLN A 194 3.57 -9.75 -17.13
C GLN A 194 4.55 -8.92 -16.28
N ILE A 195 5.84 -8.90 -16.64
CA ILE A 195 6.88 -8.17 -15.90
C ILE A 195 6.95 -6.69 -16.35
N ASN A 196 6.83 -6.45 -17.65
CA ASN A 196 6.91 -5.14 -18.30
C ASN A 196 5.54 -4.63 -18.77
N TRP A 197 4.45 -5.00 -18.08
CA TRP A 197 3.06 -4.57 -18.36
C TRP A 197 2.94 -3.07 -18.70
N ARG A 198 3.65 -2.23 -17.96
CA ARG A 198 3.76 -0.76 -18.10
C ARG A 198 4.40 -0.27 -19.41
N MET A 199 4.88 -1.16 -20.26
CA MET A 199 5.33 -0.87 -21.62
C MET A 199 4.21 -1.04 -22.66
N TYR A 200 3.02 -1.51 -22.25
CA TYR A 200 1.90 -1.85 -23.14
C TYR A 200 0.63 -1.13 -22.70
N LYS A 201 -0.10 -0.51 -23.64
CA LYS A 201 -1.36 0.23 -23.36
C LYS A 201 -2.55 -0.64 -22.93
N GLN A 202 -2.40 -1.96 -23.01
CA GLN A 202 -3.47 -2.91 -22.69
C GLN A 202 -3.71 -3.04 -21.18
N TYR A 203 -2.76 -2.54 -20.37
CA TYR A 203 -2.75 -2.58 -18.92
C TYR A 203 -2.71 -1.15 -18.37
#